data_AF-A0A954EP34-F1
#
_entry.id   AF-A0A954EP34-F1
#
_cell.length_a   1.000
_cell.length_b   1.000
_cell.length_c   1.000
_cell.angle_alpha   90.00
_cell.angle_beta   90.00
_cell.angle_gamma   90.00
#
_symmetry.space_group_name_H-M   'P 1'
#
loop_
_entity.id
_entity.type
_entity.pdbx_description
1 polymer ?
#
loop_
_entity_poly.entity_id
_entity_poly.type
_entity_poly.pdbx_seq_one_letter_code
_entity_poly.pdbx_strand_id
1 'polypeptide(L)'
;GYSGVALKACKGHTEALFAAAAAQKFGMFLCVQDLTCPGYSFLHSASLAARIPGVAAIEGNGRQYCPAANKVWARQYPGMFKLTDGTVQTELLDGMGLGF
;
A
#
# COMPACT_ATOMS: atom_id res chain seq x y z
N GLY A 1 22.12 9.39 6.42
CA GLY A 1 21.00 9.62 5.50
C GLY A 1 20.18 8.35 5.37
N TYR A 2 18.94 8.44 4.87
CA TYR A 2 18.10 7.25 4.62
C TYR A 2 18.66 6.46 3.43
N SER A 3 18.81 5.14 3.57
CA SER A 3 19.43 4.24 2.59
C SER A 3 18.42 3.43 1.77
N GLY A 4 17.13 3.75 1.86
CA GLY A 4 16.06 3.04 1.17
C GLY A 4 15.19 3.93 0.29
N VAL A 5 14.09 3.36 -0.20
CA VAL A 5 13.04 4.05 -0.93
C VAL A 5 11.70 3.76 -0.26
N ALA A 6 10.94 4.82 -0.01
CA ALA A 6 9.59 4.73 0.55
C ALA A 6 8.58 5.21 -0.50
N LEU A 7 7.94 4.24 -1.17
CA LEU A 7 6.99 4.46 -2.25
C LEU A 7 5.67 5.01 -1.70
N LYS A 8 5.08 5.98 -2.38
CA LYS A 8 3.76 6.55 -2.04
C LYS A 8 2.91 6.59 -3.30
N ALA A 9 1.90 5.73 -3.40
CA ALA A 9 1.03 5.69 -4.56
C ALA A 9 0.35 7.05 -4.81
N CYS A 10 -0.05 7.73 -3.72
CA CYS A 10 -0.66 9.05 -3.76
C CYS A 10 0.26 10.20 -4.21
N LYS A 11 1.59 10.00 -4.24
CA LYS A 11 2.52 10.98 -4.79
C LYS A 11 2.82 10.80 -6.28
N GLY A 12 2.40 9.68 -6.86
CA GLY A 12 2.66 9.35 -8.26
C GLY A 12 2.88 7.85 -8.43
N HIS A 13 2.00 7.20 -9.19
CA HIS A 13 2.11 5.77 -9.46
C HIS A 13 3.30 5.46 -10.39
N THR A 14 3.43 6.21 -11.47
CA THR A 14 4.53 6.07 -12.44
C THR A 14 5.90 6.26 -11.77
N GLU A 15 6.03 7.29 -10.94
CA GLU A 15 7.24 7.60 -10.18
C GLU A 15 7.55 6.50 -9.17
N ALA A 16 6.53 5.93 -8.52
CA ALA A 16 6.71 4.81 -7.63
C ALA A 16 7.27 3.58 -8.36
N LEU A 17 6.82 3.29 -9.58
CA LEU A 17 7.36 2.19 -10.38
C LEU A 17 8.83 2.41 -10.77
N PHE A 18 9.19 3.62 -11.23
CA PHE A 18 10.58 3.93 -11.55
C PHE A 18 11.49 3.86 -10.32
N ALA A 19 11.03 4.40 -9.18
CA ALA A 19 11.79 4.36 -7.93
C ALA A 19 11.95 2.94 -7.40
N ALA A 20 10.92 2.09 -7.54
CA ALA A 20 10.99 0.68 -7.16
C ALA A 20 11.97 -0.12 -8.02
N ALA A 21 11.99 0.11 -9.33
CA ALA A 21 12.94 -0.52 -10.24
C ALA A 21 14.38 -0.11 -9.91
N ALA A 22 14.61 1.17 -9.62
CA ALA A 22 15.91 1.66 -9.18
C ALA A 22 16.32 1.03 -7.84
N ALA A 23 15.43 1.00 -6.85
CA ALA A 23 15.70 0.40 -5.54
C ALA A 23 16.09 -1.08 -5.67
N GLN A 24 15.38 -1.85 -6.48
CA GLN A 24 15.71 -3.25 -6.75
C GLN A 24 17.08 -3.39 -7.42
N LYS A 25 17.36 -2.57 -8.46
CA LYS A 25 18.65 -2.59 -9.17
C LYS A 25 19.83 -2.32 -8.25
N PHE A 26 19.65 -1.45 -7.26
CA PHE A 26 20.72 -1.05 -6.33
C PHE A 26 20.67 -1.78 -4.99
N GLY A 27 19.82 -2.80 -4.83
CA GLY A 27 19.71 -3.57 -3.58
C GLY A 27 19.29 -2.74 -2.36
N MET A 28 18.51 -1.69 -2.58
CA MET A 28 18.07 -0.77 -1.53
C MET A 28 16.88 -1.34 -0.77
N PHE A 29 16.75 -0.96 0.51
CA PHE A 29 15.52 -1.22 1.27
C PHE A 29 14.32 -0.56 0.59
N LEU A 30 13.20 -1.28 0.49
CA LEU A 30 12.00 -0.82 -0.18
C LEU A 30 10.78 -1.01 0.73
N CYS A 31 9.97 0.03 0.87
CA CYS A 31 8.69 -0.03 1.58
C CYS A 31 7.64 0.83 0.89
N VAL A 32 6.37 0.61 1.25
CA VAL A 32 5.25 1.48 0.87
C VAL A 32 4.82 2.31 2.08
N GLN A 33 4.54 3.59 1.88
CA GLN A 33 3.95 4.49 2.86
C GLN A 33 2.72 5.14 2.24
N ASP A 34 1.56 4.85 2.81
CA ASP A 34 0.28 5.36 2.33
C ASP A 34 0.04 6.83 2.75
N LEU A 35 0.71 7.30 3.81
CA LEU A 35 0.39 8.57 4.50
C LEU A 35 -1.02 8.50 5.09
N THR A 36 -1.84 9.53 4.91
CA THR A 36 -3.24 9.57 5.35
C THR A 36 -4.18 9.33 4.17
N CYS A 37 -4.09 8.14 3.54
CA CYS A 37 -4.93 7.76 2.41
C CYS A 37 -5.96 6.68 2.83
N PRO A 38 -7.11 7.07 3.43
CA PRO A 38 -8.10 6.11 3.91
C PRO A 38 -8.91 5.42 2.80
N GLY A 39 -9.64 4.38 3.18
CA GLY A 39 -10.64 3.73 2.34
C GLY A 39 -10.08 3.18 1.04
N TYR A 40 -10.74 3.53 -0.08
CA TYR A 40 -10.34 3.13 -1.44
C TYR A 40 -8.87 3.45 -1.76
N SER A 41 -8.36 4.58 -1.27
CA SER A 41 -6.99 5.00 -1.58
C SER A 41 -5.92 4.10 -0.94
N PHE A 42 -6.19 3.55 0.25
CA PHE A 42 -5.29 2.57 0.89
C PHE A 42 -5.17 1.28 0.05
N LEU A 43 -6.24 0.88 -0.63
CA LEU A 43 -6.25 -0.33 -1.46
C LEU A 43 -5.29 -0.19 -2.65
N HIS A 44 -5.14 1.02 -3.20
CA HIS A 44 -4.12 1.30 -4.23
C HIS A 44 -2.70 1.12 -3.69
N SER A 45 -2.41 1.67 -2.51
CA SER A 45 -1.10 1.51 -1.85
C SER A 45 -0.80 0.05 -1.52
N ALA A 46 -1.78 -0.71 -1.03
CA ALA A 46 -1.64 -2.13 -0.73
C ALA A 46 -1.45 -2.98 -1.99
N SER A 47 -2.19 -2.70 -3.07
CA SER A 47 -2.02 -3.38 -4.36
C SER A 47 -0.64 -3.10 -4.95
N LEU A 48 -0.14 -1.87 -4.84
CA LEU A 48 1.23 -1.51 -5.22
C LEU A 48 2.26 -2.32 -4.41
N ALA A 49 2.09 -2.39 -3.07
CA ALA A 49 2.98 -3.14 -2.19
C ALA A 49 3.02 -4.64 -2.54
N ALA A 50 1.87 -5.24 -2.84
CA ALA A 50 1.76 -6.66 -3.16
C ALA A 50 2.42 -7.06 -4.49
N ARG A 51 2.61 -6.11 -5.42
CA ARG A 51 3.07 -6.38 -6.79
C ARG A 51 4.51 -5.99 -7.05
N ILE A 52 5.15 -5.25 -6.14
CA ILE A 52 6.54 -4.83 -6.28
C ILE A 52 7.44 -5.78 -5.48
N PRO A 53 8.29 -6.58 -6.15
CA PRO A 53 9.23 -7.45 -5.45
C PRO A 53 10.18 -6.68 -4.54
N GLY A 54 10.48 -7.24 -3.37
CA GLY A 54 11.40 -6.65 -2.40
C GLY A 54 10.80 -5.59 -1.49
N VAL A 55 9.51 -5.25 -1.63
CA VAL A 55 8.80 -4.45 -0.61
C VAL A 55 8.79 -5.22 0.71
N ALA A 56 9.41 -4.64 1.73
CA ALA A 56 9.52 -5.25 3.05
C ALA A 56 8.25 -5.10 3.89
N ALA A 57 7.54 -3.98 3.74
CA ALA A 57 6.34 -3.66 4.49
C ALA A 57 5.53 -2.52 3.84
N ILE A 58 4.26 -2.42 4.24
CA ILE A 58 3.41 -1.26 3.99
C ILE A 58 3.02 -0.58 5.31
N GLU A 59 3.20 0.73 5.35
CA GLU A 59 2.63 1.61 6.37
C GLU A 59 1.28 2.14 5.88
N GLY A 60 0.27 2.08 6.74
CA GLY A 60 -1.08 2.55 6.44
C GLY A 60 -1.93 2.70 7.69
N ASN A 61 -1.46 3.55 8.62
CA ASN A 61 -2.12 3.81 9.90
C ASN A 61 -3.38 4.70 9.77
N GLY A 62 -3.59 5.36 8.63
CA GLY A 62 -4.77 6.19 8.37
C GLY A 62 -6.09 5.44 8.57
N ARG A 63 -6.08 4.11 8.46
CA ARG A 63 -7.23 3.25 8.77
C ARG A 63 -7.70 3.34 10.22
N GLN A 64 -6.78 3.52 11.17
CA GLN A 64 -7.06 3.63 12.61
C GLN A 64 -7.52 5.04 12.98
N TYR A 65 -6.95 6.07 12.34
CA TYR A 65 -7.20 7.48 12.69
C TYR A 65 -8.31 8.16 11.88
N CYS A 66 -8.75 7.55 10.77
CA CYS A 66 -9.85 8.06 9.94
C CYS A 66 -11.00 7.04 9.79
N PRO A 67 -11.57 6.49 10.88
CA PRO A 67 -12.50 5.35 10.81
C PRO A 67 -13.77 5.63 10.00
N ALA A 68 -14.24 6.88 9.96
CA ALA A 68 -15.43 7.25 9.19
C ALA A 68 -15.26 7.03 7.68
N ALA A 69 -14.08 7.37 7.14
CA ALA A 69 -13.76 7.21 5.72
C ALA A 69 -13.61 5.74 5.30
N ASN A 70 -13.37 4.85 6.26
CA ASN A 70 -13.19 3.42 6.01
C ASN A 70 -14.49 2.62 6.05
N LYS A 71 -15.60 3.15 6.58
CA LYS A 71 -16.82 2.36 6.90
C LYS A 71 -17.35 1.53 5.71
N VAL A 72 -17.42 2.14 4.53
CA VAL A 72 -17.93 1.47 3.32
C VAL A 72 -16.97 0.36 2.87
N TRP A 73 -15.67 0.67 2.82
CA TRP A 73 -14.62 -0.21 2.33
C TRP A 73 -14.29 -1.34 3.30
N ALA A 74 -14.39 -1.10 4.62
CA ALA A 74 -14.22 -2.12 5.65
C ALA A 74 -15.30 -3.22 5.59
N ARG A 75 -16.44 -2.94 4.97
CA ARG A 75 -17.47 -3.94 4.67
C ARG A 75 -17.16 -4.72 3.40
N GLN A 76 -16.65 -4.07 2.36
CA GLN A 76 -16.36 -4.71 1.07
C GLN A 76 -15.05 -5.50 1.07
N TYR A 77 -14.02 -4.98 1.74
CA TYR A 77 -12.68 -5.57 1.82
C TYR A 77 -12.28 -5.76 3.29
N PRO A 78 -12.98 -6.59 4.08
CA PRO A 78 -12.75 -6.69 5.52
C PRO A 78 -11.29 -7.04 5.88
N GLY A 79 -10.62 -7.87 5.07
CA GLY A 79 -9.21 -8.23 5.23
C GLY A 79 -8.20 -7.09 5.07
N MET A 80 -8.65 -5.94 4.55
CA MET A 80 -7.83 -4.72 4.41
C MET A 80 -7.99 -3.76 5.59
N PHE A 81 -9.03 -3.92 6.41
CA PHE A 81 -9.36 -2.98 7.49
C PHE A 81 -9.47 -3.64 8.88
N LYS A 82 -9.63 -4.97 8.95
CA LYS A 82 -9.60 -5.76 10.19
C LYS A 82 -8.30 -6.56 10.23
N LEU A 83 -7.22 -5.91 10.65
CA LEU A 83 -5.92 -6.57 10.74
C LEU A 83 -5.89 -7.58 11.90
N THR A 84 -5.23 -8.70 11.65
CA THR A 84 -4.72 -9.59 12.69
C THR A 84 -3.25 -9.84 12.37
N ASP A 85 -2.42 -9.90 13.42
CA ASP A 85 -0.97 -10.16 13.29
C ASP A 85 -0.26 -9.28 12.24
N GLY A 86 -0.57 -7.97 12.23
CA GLY A 86 0.07 -7.00 11.34
C GLY A 86 -0.21 -7.19 9.84
N THR A 87 -1.11 -8.09 9.46
CA THR A 87 -1.27 -8.52 8.06
C THR A 87 -2.51 -7.91 7.39
N VAL A 88 -2.35 -7.49 6.13
CA VAL A 88 -3.44 -7.08 5.23
C VAL A 88 -3.62 -8.14 4.13
N GLN A 89 -4.86 -8.50 3.82
CA GLN A 89 -5.18 -9.56 2.86
C GLN A 89 -5.25 -9.02 1.43
N THR A 90 -4.08 -8.82 0.80
CA THR A 90 -4.00 -8.25 -0.56
C THR A 90 -4.49 -9.19 -1.66
N GLU A 91 -4.73 -10.47 -1.36
CA GLU A 91 -5.37 -11.42 -2.27
C GLU A 91 -6.78 -10.99 -2.68
N LEU A 92 -7.44 -10.15 -1.87
CA LEU A 92 -8.76 -9.58 -2.16
C LEU A 92 -8.73 -8.48 -3.23
N LEU A 93 -7.55 -8.09 -3.72
CA LEU A 93 -7.34 -6.98 -4.66
C LEU A 93 -6.94 -7.51 -6.04
N ASP A 94 -7.76 -8.41 -6.57
CA ASP A 94 -7.50 -9.20 -7.78
C ASP A 94 -8.28 -8.71 -9.02
N GLY A 95 -9.12 -7.69 -8.87
CA GLY A 95 -9.82 -7.05 -9.98
C GLY A 95 -8.90 -6.36 -10.99
N MET A 96 -9.43 -6.12 -12.20
CA MET A 96 -8.65 -5.52 -13.28
C MET A 96 -8.35 -4.03 -13.03
N GLY A 97 -7.10 -3.63 -13.24
CA GLY A 97 -6.67 -2.24 -13.06
C GLY A 97 -6.77 -1.80 -11.60
N LEU A 98 -7.35 -0.63 -11.34
CA LEU A 98 -7.61 -0.14 -9.98
C LEU A 98 -9.06 -0.36 -9.56
N GLY A 99 -9.73 -1.34 -10.16
CA GLY A 99 -10.97 -1.89 -9.67
C GLY A 99 -10.70 -3.16 -8.85
N PHE A 100 -9.73 -3.06 -7.94
CA PHE A 100 -9.41 -4.07 -6.93
C PHE A 100 -10.66 -4.72 -6.33
#